data_AF-A0A925C7L4-F1
#
_entry.id   AF-A0A925C7L4-F1
#
_cell.length_a   1.000
_cell.length_b   1.000
_cell.length_c   1.000
_cell.angle_alpha   90.00
_cell.angle_beta   90.00
_cell.angle_gamma   90.00
#
_symmetry.space_group_name_H-M   'P 1'
#
loop_
_entity.id
_entity.type
_entity.pdbx_description
1 polymer ?
#
loop_
_entity_poly.entity_id
_entity_poly.type
_entity_poly.pdbx_seq_one_letter_code
_entity_poly.pdbx_strand_id
1 'polypeptide(L)' 'RGYMPTPTYSAHWIADPGLRRAIARYVQEERAAVAESIAELAAFGPYRKDV' A
#
# COMPACT_ATOMS: atom_id res chain seq x y z
N ARG A 1 -19.05 7.40 9.97
CA ARG A 1 -17.68 7.83 9.59
C ARG A 1 -17.14 6.74 8.67
N GLY A 2 -16.90 7.05 7.39
CA GLY A 2 -16.35 6.09 6.43
C GLY A 2 -14.83 5.95 6.58
N TYR A 3 -14.27 4.86 6.07
CA TYR A 3 -12.83 4.67 5.94
C TYR A 3 -12.46 4.64 4.46
N MET A 4 -11.29 5.18 4.13
CA MET A 4 -10.71 5.10 2.79
C MET A 4 -9.47 4.21 2.83
N PRO A 5 -9.19 3.46 1.76
CA PRO A 5 -7.92 2.78 1.62
C PRO A 5 -6.79 3.81 1.59
N THR A 6 -5.76 3.58 2.39
CA THR A 6 -4.56 4.43 2.43
C THR A 6 -3.33 3.53 2.50
N PRO A 7 -2.17 3.99 2.00
CA PRO A 7 -0.94 3.24 2.13
C PRO A 7 -0.61 2.98 3.60
N THR A 8 -0.38 1.71 3.93
CA THR A 8 0.08 1.31 5.26
C THR A 8 1.54 0.90 5.18
N TYR A 9 2.35 1.42 6.10
CA TYR A 9 3.79 1.19 6.11
C TYR A 9 4.18 0.31 7.30
N SER A 10 4.99 -0.70 7.03
CA SER A 10 5.59 -1.53 8.07
C SER A 10 6.95 -0.96 8.49
N ALA A 11 7.23 -0.99 9.80
CA ALA A 11 8.49 -0.51 10.39
C ALA A 11 9.32 -1.67 11.00
N HIS A 12 9.38 -2.81 10.29
CA HIS A 12 10.10 -3.98 10.79
C HIS A 12 11.61 -3.76 10.84
N TRP A 13 12.23 -4.18 11.94
CA TRP A 13 13.68 -4.35 11.99
C TRP A 13 14.06 -5.70 11.37
N ILE A 14 14.99 -5.66 10.42
CA ILE A 14 15.49 -6.86 9.73
C ILE A 14 17.00 -6.90 9.94
N ALA A 15 17.46 -7.86 10.74
CA ALA A 15 18.86 -7.98 11.14
C ALA A 15 19.76 -8.44 9.98
N ASP A 16 19.29 -9.38 9.16
CA ASP A 16 20.07 -9.90 8.02
C ASP A 16 20.10 -8.88 6.86
N PRO A 17 21.29 -8.41 6.43
CA PRO A 17 21.39 -7.42 5.36
C PRO A 17 20.94 -7.95 3.98
N GLY A 18 21.09 -9.25 3.73
CA GLY A 18 20.66 -9.88 2.48
C GLY A 18 19.15 -9.87 2.35
N LEU A 19 18.45 -10.33 3.38
CA LEU A 19 17.01 -10.34 3.49
C LEU A 19 16.44 -8.93 3.43
N ARG A 20 17.05 -7.96 4.14
CA ARG A 20 16.63 -6.55 4.07
C ARG A 20 16.67 -6.00 2.64
N ARG A 21 17.73 -6.30 1.88
CA ARG A 21 17.83 -5.86 0.47
C ARG A 21 16.81 -6.56 -0.42
N ALA A 22 16.59 -7.86 -0.23
CA ALA A 22 15.61 -8.62 -1.00
C ALA A 22 14.20 -8.06 -0.82
N ILE A 23 13.80 -7.82 0.43
CA ILE A 23 12.49 -7.21 0.77
C ILE A 23 12.41 -5.80 0.20
N ALA A 24 13.45 -4.97 0.36
CA ALA A 24 13.43 -3.60 -0.15
C ALA A 24 13.21 -3.55 -1.67
N ARG A 25 13.87 -4.43 -2.44
CA ARG A 25 13.68 -4.54 -3.89
C ARG A 25 12.25 -4.94 -4.23
N TYR A 26 11.74 -5.99 -3.60
CA TYR A 26 10.36 -6.45 -3.82
C TYR A 26 9.33 -5.34 -3.54
N VAL A 27 9.45 -4.64 -2.41
CA VAL A 27 8.53 -3.57 -2.04
C VAL A 27 8.59 -2.39 -3.03
N GLN A 28 9.73 -2.12 -3.67
CA GLN A 28 9.76 -1.09 -4.73
C GLN A 28 8.88 -1.47 -5.92
N GLU A 29 8.92 -2.74 -6.32
CA GLU A 29 8.10 -3.27 -7.43
C GLU A 29 6.62 -3.35 -7.03
N GLU A 30 6.33 -3.79 -5.81
CA GLU A 30 4.96 -3.98 -5.28
C GLU A 30 4.18 -2.65 -5.14
N ARG A 31 4.87 -1.53 -4.91
CA ARG A 31 4.24 -0.21 -4.68
C ARG A 31 3.25 0.21 -5.77
N ALA A 32 3.55 -0.08 -7.03
CA ALA A 32 2.67 0.25 -8.14
C ALA A 32 1.34 -0.52 -8.06
N ALA A 33 1.41 -1.84 -7.85
CA ALA A 33 0.24 -2.69 -7.73
C ALA A 33 -0.63 -2.33 -6.50
N VAL A 34 0.00 -1.96 -5.38
CA VAL A 34 -0.73 -1.49 -4.19
C VAL A 34 -1.41 -0.16 -4.46
N ALA A 35 -0.78 0.77 -5.18
CA ALA A 35 -1.39 2.03 -5.55
C ALA A 35 -2.62 1.84 -6.46
N GLU A 36 -2.54 0.92 -7.42
CA GLU A 36 -3.67 0.54 -8.28
C GLU A 36 -4.81 -0.06 -7.44
N SER A 37 -4.49 -0.98 -6.53
CA SER A 37 -5.46 -1.58 -5.60
C SER A 37 -6.15 -0.52 -4.73
N ILE A 38 -5.40 0.47 -4.24
CA ILE A 38 -5.96 1.60 -3.46
C ILE A 38 -6.93 2.42 -4.33
N ALA A 39 -6.57 2.70 -5.59
CA ALA A 39 -7.43 3.46 -6.50
C ALA A 39 -8.74 2.71 -6.81
N GLU A 40 -8.66 1.41 -7.05
CA GLU A 40 -9.84 0.56 -7.25
C GLU A 40 -10.73 0.53 -6.00
N LEU A 41 -10.15 0.26 -4.83
CA LEU A 41 -10.89 0.22 -3.57
C LEU A 41 -11.51 1.58 -3.23
N ALA A 42 -10.83 2.69 -3.55
CA ALA A 42 -11.34 4.03 -3.35
C ALA A 42 -12.59 4.31 -4.20
N ALA A 43 -12.73 3.66 -5.37
CA ALA A 43 -13.91 3.80 -6.22
C ALA A 43 -15.18 3.23 -5.56
N PHE A 44 -15.03 2.27 -4.64
CA PHE A 44 -16.08 1.68 -3.81
C PHE A 44 -16.20 2.34 -2.42
N GLY A 45 -15.52 3.47 -2.21
CA GLY A 45 -15.52 4.19 -0.94
C GLY A 45 -16.93 4.61 -0.50
N PRO A 46 -17.17 4.75 0.82
CA PRO A 46 -18.49 4.98 1.39
C PRO A 46 -19.03 6.41 1.21
N TYR A 47 -18.30 7.27 0.49
CA TYR A 47 -18.65 8.68 0.30
C TYR A 47 -19.37 8.88 -1.03
N ARG A 48 -20.41 9.72 -1.01
CA ARG A 48 -21.12 10.12 -2.22
C ARG A 48 -20.15 10.85 -3.14
N LYS A 49 -20.10 10.45 -4.40
CA LYS A 49 -19.40 11.21 -5.45
C LYS A 49 -20.33 12.37 -5.80
N ASP A 50 -19.92 13.61 -5.54
CA ASP A 50 -20.68 14.78 -5.97
C ASP A 50 -20.69 14.77 -7.50
N VAL A 51 -21.90 14.73 -8.07
CA VAL A 51 -22.19 14.73 -9.51
C VAL A 51 -22.29 16.17 -9.99
#